data_AF-A0A146LNE3-F1
#
_entry.id   AF-A0A146LNE3-F1
#
_cell.length_a   1.000
_cell.length_b   1.000
_cell.length_c   1.000
_cell.angle_alpha   90.00
_cell.angle_beta   90.00
_cell.angle_gamma   90.00
#
_symmetry.space_group_name_H-M   'P 1'
#
loop_
_entity.id
_entity.type
_entity.pdbx_description
1 polymer ?
#
loop_
_entity_poly.entity_id
_entity_poly.type
_entity_poly.pdbx_seq_one_letter_code
_entity_poly.pdbx_strand_id
1 'polypeptide(L)'
;MRLSYVRPPGLAPWDIPYICSKAKKELYHSESSNFPPYFSLGACMEGFNQLMQSLYGIQLVNEPMESGEGWASDVYKLAVEHDTEGLLGHIYCDFYERKNKPNQDCHFTIRGGRRLPDGSYQNPLVAVMLNVPPPRWNGPSLLTPSMVDNLFHEMGHAMHSMLARTEHQHVTGTRCAMDFAEVPSVLMEYFSADPRVVKTFARHYETKEPMPEKMLQQY
;
A
#
# COMPACT_ATOMS: atom_id res chain seq x y z
N MET A 1 -3.70 55.38 30.29
CA MET A 1 -4.61 54.23 30.05
C MET A 1 -4.01 53.41 28.91
N ARG A 2 -3.19 52.39 29.20
CA ARG A 2 -2.67 51.46 28.17
C ARG A 2 -3.73 50.39 27.97
N LEU A 3 -4.35 50.36 26.79
CA LEU A 3 -5.23 49.27 26.37
C LEU A 3 -4.36 48.01 26.20
N SER A 4 -4.52 47.04 27.09
CA SER A 4 -3.96 45.71 26.94
C SER A 4 -4.69 45.02 25.80
N TYR A 5 -4.04 44.92 24.65
CA TYR A 5 -4.49 44.06 23.54
C TYR A 5 -4.34 42.60 23.98
N VAL A 6 -5.41 42.01 24.48
CA VAL A 6 -5.48 40.57 24.71
C VAL A 6 -5.59 39.93 23.32
N ARG A 7 -4.50 39.33 22.82
CA ARG A 7 -4.59 38.47 21.64
C ARG A 7 -5.64 37.40 21.95
N PRO A 8 -6.66 37.17 21.08
CA PRO A 8 -7.45 35.95 21.19
C PRO A 8 -6.47 34.76 21.20
N PRO A 9 -6.72 33.69 21.96
CA PRO A 9 -5.82 32.55 22.00
C PRO A 9 -5.61 32.09 20.55
N GLY A 10 -4.40 32.36 20.06
CA GLY A 10 -4.04 32.06 18.68
C GLY A 10 -4.05 30.55 18.52
N LEU A 11 -4.50 30.10 17.36
CA LEU A 11 -4.46 28.69 16.99
C LEU A 11 -3.01 28.19 17.10
N ALA A 12 -2.77 27.21 17.97
CA ALA A 12 -1.46 26.62 18.13
C ALA A 12 -1.24 25.50 17.10
N PRO A 13 0.01 25.17 16.75
CA PRO A 13 0.30 24.10 15.79
C PRO A 13 -0.31 22.74 16.16
N TRP A 14 -0.45 22.43 17.44
CA TRP A 14 -1.06 21.19 17.93
C TRP A 14 -2.60 21.18 17.89
N ASP A 15 -3.24 22.33 17.72
CA ASP A 15 -4.70 22.43 17.60
C ASP A 15 -5.17 22.04 16.19
N ILE A 16 -4.31 22.20 15.17
CA ILE A 16 -4.64 21.96 13.76
C ILE A 16 -5.18 20.54 13.53
N PRO A 17 -4.49 19.44 13.95
CA PRO A 17 -4.99 18.10 13.70
C PRO A 17 -6.36 17.85 14.37
N TYR A 18 -6.54 18.37 15.59
CA TYR A 18 -7.78 18.22 16.34
C TYR A 18 -8.94 18.93 15.65
N ILE A 19 -8.76 20.20 15.27
CA ILE A 19 -9.81 21.00 14.63
C ILE A 19 -10.13 20.45 13.23
N CYS A 20 -9.13 20.07 12.44
CA CYS A 20 -9.34 19.44 11.13
C CYS A 20 -10.13 18.13 11.26
N SER A 21 -9.81 17.29 12.25
CA SER A 21 -10.55 16.05 12.52
C SER A 21 -12.00 16.33 12.91
N LYS A 22 -12.22 17.31 13.80
CA LYS A 22 -13.58 17.73 14.20
C LYS A 22 -14.39 18.26 13.01
N ALA A 23 -13.79 19.13 12.19
CA ALA A 23 -14.44 19.67 11.01
C ALA A 23 -14.78 18.59 9.99
N LYS A 24 -13.87 17.63 9.73
CA LYS A 24 -14.15 16.47 8.86
C LYS A 24 -15.34 15.67 9.36
N LYS A 25 -15.41 15.39 10.67
CA LYS A 25 -16.52 14.64 11.27
C LYS A 25 -17.86 15.38 11.13
N GLU A 26 -17.87 16.70 11.35
CA GLU A 26 -19.07 17.53 11.23
C GLU A 26 -19.54 17.68 9.77
N LEU A 27 -18.62 17.85 8.82
CA LEU A 27 -18.93 18.07 7.40
C LEU A 27 -19.34 16.80 6.66
N TYR A 28 -18.66 15.68 6.94
CA TYR A 28 -18.86 14.44 6.18
C TYR A 28 -19.76 13.43 6.90
N HIS A 29 -20.21 13.74 8.13
CA HIS A 29 -20.94 12.80 9.01
C HIS A 29 -20.32 11.40 9.04
N SER A 30 -18.99 11.33 8.84
CA SER A 30 -18.32 10.05 8.66
C SER A 30 -18.07 9.45 10.03
N GLU A 31 -18.73 8.32 10.31
CA GLU A 31 -18.30 7.41 11.36
C GLU A 31 -17.07 6.66 10.83
N SER A 32 -15.90 7.31 10.91
CA SER A 32 -14.61 6.73 10.48
C SER A 32 -14.29 5.38 11.16
N SER A 33 -15.07 4.97 12.16
CA SER A 33 -14.91 3.71 12.91
C SER A 33 -15.40 2.45 12.18
N ASN A 34 -16.23 2.56 11.13
CA ASN A 34 -16.96 1.39 10.61
C ASN A 34 -16.37 0.75 9.35
N PHE A 35 -15.31 1.32 8.77
CA PHE A 35 -14.66 0.79 7.56
C PHE A 35 -13.77 -0.45 7.77
N PRO A 36 -12.95 -0.55 8.85
CA PRO A 36 -11.96 -1.63 8.97
C PRO A 36 -12.50 -3.06 8.83
N PRO A 37 -13.72 -3.42 9.30
CA PRO A 37 -14.28 -4.75 9.09
C PRO A 37 -14.38 -5.20 7.63
N TYR A 38 -14.39 -4.28 6.66
CA TYR A 38 -14.45 -4.58 5.22
C TYR A 38 -13.07 -4.67 4.55
N PHE A 39 -12.01 -4.29 5.25
CA PHE A 39 -10.65 -4.15 4.72
C PHE A 39 -9.69 -5.12 5.40
N SER A 40 -9.93 -6.43 5.25
CA SER A 40 -8.90 -7.40 5.64
C SER A 40 -7.68 -7.29 4.71
N LEU A 41 -6.47 -7.51 5.22
CA LEU A 41 -5.24 -7.46 4.43
C LEU A 41 -5.33 -8.34 3.18
N GLY A 42 -5.82 -9.58 3.35
CA GLY A 42 -6.00 -10.51 2.24
C GLY A 42 -6.97 -10.00 1.18
N ALA A 43 -8.10 -9.40 1.58
CA ALA A 43 -9.04 -8.78 0.64
C ALA A 43 -8.41 -7.59 -0.10
N CYS A 44 -7.63 -6.76 0.58
CA CYS A 44 -6.95 -5.62 -0.05
C CYS A 44 -5.88 -6.08 -1.05
N MET A 45 -5.11 -7.12 -0.72
CA MET A 45 -4.13 -7.72 -1.62
C MET A 45 -4.79 -8.36 -2.84
N GLU A 46 -5.93 -9.04 -2.66
CA GLU A 46 -6.73 -9.59 -3.74
C GLU A 46 -7.28 -8.48 -4.66
N GLY A 47 -7.77 -7.38 -4.07
CA GLY A 47 -8.19 -6.20 -4.82
C GLY A 47 -7.06 -5.59 -5.64
N PHE A 48 -5.88 -5.45 -5.06
CA PHE A 48 -4.69 -4.98 -5.76
C PHE A 48 -4.30 -5.93 -6.89
N ASN A 49 -4.33 -7.25 -6.66
CA ASN A 49 -4.05 -8.27 -7.68
C ASN A 49 -5.03 -8.18 -8.86
N GLN A 50 -6.34 -8.06 -8.60
CA GLN A 50 -7.36 -7.89 -9.64
C GLN A 50 -7.15 -6.60 -10.45
N LEU A 51 -6.75 -5.52 -9.80
CA LEU A 51 -6.43 -4.25 -10.45
C LEU A 51 -5.21 -4.42 -11.38
N MET A 52 -4.14 -5.07 -10.90
CA MET A 52 -2.93 -5.32 -11.71
C MET A 52 -3.21 -6.24 -12.89
N GLN A 53 -4.03 -7.26 -12.72
CA GLN A 53 -4.47 -8.12 -13.82
C GLN A 53 -5.24 -7.33 -14.87
N SER A 54 -6.14 -6.44 -14.43
CA SER A 54 -6.98 -5.65 -15.34
C SER A 54 -6.22 -4.57 -16.09
N LEU A 55 -5.24 -3.92 -15.44
CA LEU A 55 -4.46 -2.84 -16.03
C LEU A 55 -3.28 -3.34 -16.86
N TYR A 56 -2.61 -4.39 -16.39
CA TYR A 56 -1.29 -4.79 -16.88
C TYR A 56 -1.16 -6.27 -17.21
N GLY A 57 -2.21 -7.10 -17.05
CA GLY A 57 -2.09 -8.55 -17.26
C GLY A 57 -1.10 -9.21 -16.29
N ILE A 58 -1.03 -8.69 -15.06
CA ILE A 58 -0.11 -9.14 -14.01
C ILE A 58 -0.85 -9.86 -12.89
N GLN A 59 -0.29 -10.99 -12.46
CA GLN A 59 -0.72 -11.75 -11.30
C GLN A 59 0.36 -11.75 -10.22
N LEU A 60 -0.08 -11.61 -8.97
CA LEU A 60 0.73 -11.75 -7.78
C LEU A 60 0.54 -13.17 -7.22
N VAL A 61 1.55 -14.01 -7.40
CA VAL A 61 1.50 -15.42 -7.02
C VAL A 61 2.33 -15.62 -5.76
N ASN A 62 1.73 -16.16 -4.69
CA ASN A 62 2.47 -16.47 -3.47
C ASN A 62 3.44 -17.64 -3.72
N GLU A 63 4.72 -17.42 -3.45
CA GLU A 63 5.80 -18.38 -3.64
C GLU A 63 6.43 -18.71 -2.28
N PRO A 64 6.67 -19.99 -1.94
CA PRO A 64 7.37 -20.33 -0.72
C PRO A 64 8.81 -19.80 -0.74
N MET A 65 9.26 -19.25 0.39
CA MET A 65 10.66 -18.87 0.58
C MET A 65 11.53 -20.12 0.80
N GLU A 66 12.75 -20.09 0.29
CA GLU A 66 13.78 -21.08 0.58
C GLU A 66 14.28 -20.98 2.04
N SER A 67 14.91 -22.05 2.51
CA SER A 67 15.47 -22.09 3.87
C SER A 67 16.54 -21.01 4.04
N GLY A 68 16.28 -20.05 4.93
CA GLY A 68 17.19 -18.93 5.23
C GLY A 68 17.04 -17.71 4.31
N GLU A 69 16.09 -17.70 3.38
CA GLU A 69 15.84 -16.56 2.46
C GLU A 69 15.20 -15.35 3.19
N GLY A 70 14.24 -15.60 4.07
CA GLY A 70 13.50 -14.56 4.79
C GLY A 70 14.20 -14.08 6.08
N TRP A 71 13.98 -12.82 6.45
CA TRP A 71 14.49 -12.22 7.69
C TRP A 71 13.53 -12.31 8.89
N ALA A 72 12.27 -12.69 8.66
CA ALA A 72 11.29 -12.96 9.70
C ALA A 72 10.29 -14.03 9.21
N SER A 73 9.60 -14.69 10.15
CA SER A 73 8.68 -15.81 9.86
C SER A 73 7.36 -15.38 9.20
N ASP A 74 7.05 -14.09 9.26
CA ASP A 74 5.82 -13.48 8.79
C ASP A 74 6.03 -12.60 7.54
N VAL A 75 7.18 -12.79 6.86
CA VAL A 75 7.45 -12.26 5.53
C VAL A 75 6.88 -13.21 4.48
N TYR A 76 6.23 -12.66 3.47
CA TYR A 76 5.73 -13.43 2.32
C TYR A 76 6.54 -13.08 1.08
N LYS A 77 6.67 -14.03 0.14
CA LYS A 77 7.32 -13.80 -1.14
C LYS A 77 6.26 -13.94 -2.23
N LEU A 78 6.13 -12.91 -3.05
CA LEU A 78 5.23 -12.89 -4.20
C LEU A 78 6.06 -12.91 -5.48
N ALA A 79 5.81 -13.87 -6.36
CA ALA A 79 6.21 -13.81 -7.76
C ALA A 79 5.25 -12.89 -8.51
N VAL A 80 5.80 -12.01 -9.33
CA VAL A 80 5.04 -11.10 -10.19
C VAL A 80 5.09 -11.66 -11.60
N GLU A 81 4.00 -12.27 -12.04
CA GLU A 81 3.92 -12.96 -13.33
C GLU A 81 3.08 -12.15 -14.31
N HIS A 82 3.55 -11.99 -15.54
CA HIS A 82 2.82 -11.36 -16.63
C HIS A 82 2.33 -12.40 -17.62
N ASP A 83 1.09 -12.26 -18.09
CA ASP A 83 0.40 -13.23 -18.95
C ASP A 83 1.22 -13.66 -20.18
N THR A 84 2.02 -12.74 -20.76
CA THR A 84 2.82 -13.02 -21.96
C THR A 84 4.33 -12.92 -21.77
N GLU A 85 4.81 -12.21 -20.73
CA GLU A 85 6.25 -12.00 -20.51
C GLU A 85 6.83 -13.00 -19.51
N GLY A 86 5.97 -13.74 -18.79
CA GLY A 86 6.36 -14.64 -17.73
C GLY A 86 6.75 -13.88 -16.46
N LEU A 87 7.71 -14.41 -15.72
CA LEU A 87 8.14 -13.84 -14.45
C LEU A 87 8.82 -12.48 -14.64
N LEU A 88 8.27 -11.44 -14.00
CA LEU A 88 8.82 -10.08 -13.99
C LEU A 88 9.74 -9.82 -12.80
N GLY A 89 9.58 -10.55 -11.68
CA GLY A 89 10.40 -10.39 -10.48
C GLY A 89 9.69 -10.84 -9.22
N HIS A 90 10.24 -10.47 -8.06
CA HIS A 90 9.67 -10.85 -6.77
C HIS A 90 9.55 -9.67 -5.81
N ILE A 91 8.49 -9.72 -5.01
CA ILE A 91 8.21 -8.79 -3.92
C ILE A 91 8.25 -9.56 -2.60
N TYR A 92 9.08 -9.14 -1.67
CA TYR A 92 9.03 -9.58 -0.28
C TYR A 92 8.09 -8.65 0.50
N CYS A 93 7.02 -9.21 1.03
CA CYS A 93 6.00 -8.49 1.76
C CYS A 93 6.21 -8.66 3.26
N ASP A 94 6.65 -7.58 3.90
CA ASP A 94 6.87 -7.49 5.34
C ASP A 94 5.80 -6.56 5.95
N PHE A 95 4.60 -7.09 6.15
CA PHE A 95 3.43 -6.27 6.45
C PHE A 95 3.25 -5.96 7.94
N TYR A 96 3.50 -6.93 8.83
CA TYR A 96 3.07 -6.79 10.22
C TYR A 96 4.04 -5.96 11.07
N GLU A 97 3.49 -5.21 12.02
CA GLU A 97 4.29 -4.60 13.08
C GLU A 97 4.95 -5.69 13.94
N ARG A 98 6.21 -5.47 14.33
CA ARG A 98 6.92 -6.35 15.27
C ARG A 98 7.94 -5.57 16.08
N LYS A 99 8.32 -6.13 17.23
CA LYS A 99 9.36 -5.56 18.08
C LYS A 99 10.66 -5.38 17.28
N ASN A 100 11.26 -4.19 17.39
CA ASN A 100 12.50 -3.79 16.72
C ASN A 100 12.44 -3.65 15.19
N LYS A 101 11.25 -3.74 14.57
CA LYS A 101 11.05 -3.31 13.18
C LYS A 101 10.91 -1.79 13.13
N PRO A 102 11.55 -1.09 12.17
CA PRO A 102 11.34 0.34 11.97
C PRO A 102 9.86 0.66 11.71
N ASN A 103 9.32 1.65 12.43
CA ASN A 103 7.95 2.10 12.24
C ASN A 103 7.86 3.08 11.07
N GLN A 104 8.01 2.54 9.86
CA GLN A 104 7.84 3.26 8.60
C GLN A 104 7.24 2.31 7.56
N ASP A 105 6.34 2.85 6.74
CA ASP A 105 5.87 2.18 5.54
C ASP A 105 6.80 2.60 4.40
N CYS A 106 7.34 1.63 3.66
CA CYS A 106 8.37 1.90 2.65
C CYS A 106 8.62 0.72 1.70
N HIS A 107 8.91 1.06 0.45
CA HIS A 107 9.46 0.19 -0.57
C HIS A 107 11.00 0.27 -0.63
N PHE A 108 11.65 -0.89 -0.65
CA PHE A 108 13.11 -1.04 -0.77
C PHE A 108 13.48 -1.87 -1.99
N THR A 109 14.48 -1.42 -2.75
CA THR A 109 15.07 -2.22 -3.83
C THR A 109 16.23 -3.07 -3.29
N ILE A 110 16.08 -4.40 -3.30
CA ILE A 110 17.15 -5.36 -2.96
C ILE A 110 18.02 -5.59 -4.19
N ARG A 111 17.39 -5.85 -5.34
CA ARG A 111 18.03 -6.04 -6.64
C ARG A 111 17.25 -5.28 -7.71
N GLY A 112 17.95 -4.54 -8.56
CA GLY A 112 17.31 -3.81 -9.65
C GLY A 112 17.15 -4.66 -10.92
N GLY A 113 16.19 -4.30 -11.75
CA GLY A 113 16.03 -4.87 -13.09
C GLY A 113 17.09 -4.34 -14.05
N ARG A 114 17.83 -5.20 -14.74
CA ARG A 114 18.82 -4.77 -15.74
C ARG A 114 19.12 -5.82 -16.79
N ARG A 115 19.66 -5.40 -17.95
CA ARG A 115 20.27 -6.32 -18.90
C ARG A 115 21.67 -6.76 -18.42
N LEU A 116 21.96 -8.05 -18.54
CA LEU A 116 23.26 -8.64 -18.22
C LEU A 116 24.17 -8.68 -19.46
N PRO A 117 25.50 -8.82 -19.30
CA PRO A 117 26.44 -8.86 -20.42
C PRO A 117 26.20 -9.99 -21.42
N ASP A 118 25.58 -11.09 -20.97
CA ASP A 118 25.20 -12.24 -21.81
C ASP A 118 23.91 -12.01 -22.62
N GLY A 119 23.28 -10.84 -22.48
CA GLY A 119 22.04 -10.46 -23.15
C GLY A 119 20.76 -10.84 -22.39
N SER A 120 20.86 -11.62 -21.33
CA SER A 120 19.70 -11.97 -20.49
C SER A 120 19.22 -10.79 -19.64
N TYR A 121 17.98 -10.85 -19.13
CA TYR A 121 17.45 -9.84 -18.22
C TYR A 121 17.44 -10.35 -16.78
N GLN A 122 18.04 -9.57 -15.88
CA GLN A 122 17.99 -9.78 -14.45
C GLN A 122 16.71 -9.16 -13.91
N ASN A 123 15.82 -9.97 -13.34
CA ASN A 123 14.58 -9.47 -12.74
C ASN A 123 14.83 -8.73 -11.41
N PRO A 124 14.07 -7.67 -11.11
CA PRO A 124 14.11 -6.99 -9.82
C PRO A 124 13.69 -7.89 -8.65
N LEU A 125 14.23 -7.58 -7.47
CA LEU A 125 13.79 -8.07 -6.17
C LEU A 125 13.59 -6.85 -5.28
N VAL A 126 12.40 -6.71 -4.72
CA VAL A 126 12.05 -5.57 -3.85
C VAL A 126 11.40 -6.05 -2.57
N ALA A 127 11.42 -5.22 -1.54
CA ALA A 127 10.67 -5.44 -0.31
C ALA A 127 9.67 -4.31 -0.10
N VAL A 128 8.43 -4.67 0.21
CA VAL A 128 7.40 -3.74 0.69
C VAL A 128 7.24 -3.97 2.17
N MET A 129 7.54 -2.94 2.95
CA MET A 129 7.45 -2.96 4.40
C MET A 129 6.32 -2.05 4.85
N LEU A 130 5.38 -2.58 5.63
CA LEU A 130 4.30 -1.81 6.26
C LEU A 130 4.28 -2.07 7.77
N ASN A 131 3.43 -1.37 8.52
CA ASN A 131 3.18 -1.64 9.94
C ASN A 131 1.69 -1.89 10.22
N VAL A 132 1.11 -2.90 9.56
CA VAL A 132 -0.27 -3.34 9.86
C VAL A 132 -0.31 -4.17 11.15
N PRO A 133 -1.40 -4.07 11.94
CA PRO A 133 -1.52 -4.87 13.17
C PRO A 133 -1.55 -6.35 12.80
N PRO A 134 -0.85 -7.22 13.54
CA PRO A 134 -0.88 -8.66 13.28
C PRO A 134 -2.31 -9.22 13.47
N PRO A 135 -2.63 -10.35 12.83
CA PRO A 135 -3.93 -10.98 12.99
C PRO A 135 -4.16 -11.33 14.47
N ARG A 136 -5.39 -11.07 14.95
CA ARG A 136 -5.81 -11.42 16.31
C ARG A 136 -6.40 -12.82 16.32
N TRP A 137 -6.47 -13.48 17.49
CA TRP A 137 -6.89 -14.89 17.62
C TRP A 137 -8.19 -15.27 16.88
N ASN A 138 -9.13 -14.33 16.71
CA ASN A 138 -10.43 -14.58 16.06
C ASN A 138 -10.62 -13.83 14.72
N GLY A 139 -9.59 -13.26 14.10
CA GLY A 139 -9.80 -12.50 12.86
C GLY A 139 -8.53 -12.12 12.09
N PRO A 140 -8.69 -11.77 10.80
CA PRO A 140 -7.59 -11.30 9.99
C PRO A 140 -7.10 -9.92 10.46
N SER A 141 -5.96 -9.48 9.95
CA SER A 141 -5.54 -8.10 10.07
C SER A 141 -6.50 -7.19 9.30
N LEU A 142 -7.14 -6.28 10.04
CA LEU A 142 -8.08 -5.30 9.50
C LEU A 142 -7.36 -3.95 9.35
N LEU A 143 -7.51 -3.34 8.18
CA LEU A 143 -6.84 -2.11 7.80
C LEU A 143 -7.80 -0.94 7.98
N THR A 144 -7.28 0.20 8.45
CA THR A 144 -8.00 1.47 8.31
C THR A 144 -7.88 1.97 6.87
N PRO A 145 -8.76 2.89 6.40
CA PRO A 145 -8.64 3.48 5.06
C PRO A 145 -7.23 3.98 4.74
N SER A 146 -6.60 4.72 5.65
CA SER A 146 -5.22 5.22 5.48
C SER A 146 -4.19 4.10 5.31
N MET A 147 -4.41 2.92 5.92
CA MET A 147 -3.52 1.78 5.76
C MET A 147 -3.74 1.05 4.42
N VAL A 148 -4.96 1.10 3.87
CA VAL A 148 -5.24 0.64 2.51
C VAL A 148 -4.53 1.55 1.50
N ASP A 149 -4.60 2.87 1.70
CA ASP A 149 -3.90 3.84 0.85
C ASP A 149 -2.39 3.61 0.90
N ASN A 150 -1.79 3.48 2.10
CA ASN A 150 -0.37 3.18 2.25
C ASN A 150 0.02 1.85 1.58
N LEU A 151 -0.81 0.80 1.71
CA LEU A 151 -0.56 -0.47 1.03
C LEU A 151 -0.50 -0.30 -0.48
N PHE A 152 -1.49 0.39 -1.06
CA PHE A 152 -1.55 0.62 -2.51
C PHE A 152 -0.40 1.52 -2.99
N HIS A 153 -0.06 2.56 -2.22
CA HIS A 153 1.07 3.45 -2.48
C HIS A 153 2.39 2.67 -2.60
N GLU A 154 2.75 1.89 -1.58
CA GLU A 154 4.01 1.15 -1.56
C GLU A 154 4.04 0.02 -2.60
N MET A 155 2.90 -0.64 -2.83
CA MET A 155 2.78 -1.60 -3.91
C MET A 155 2.90 -0.92 -5.29
N GLY A 156 2.49 0.34 -5.44
CA GLY A 156 2.74 1.14 -6.65
C GLY A 156 4.22 1.34 -6.94
N HIS A 157 5.05 1.62 -5.91
CA HIS A 157 6.50 1.63 -6.07
C HIS A 157 7.08 0.26 -6.43
N ALA A 158 6.56 -0.81 -5.83
CA ALA A 158 6.96 -2.17 -6.17
C ALA A 158 6.66 -2.46 -7.65
N MET A 159 5.46 -2.12 -8.13
CA MET A 159 5.07 -2.30 -9.53
C MET A 159 5.86 -1.44 -10.50
N HIS A 160 6.21 -0.21 -10.12
CA HIS A 160 7.14 0.62 -10.89
C HIS A 160 8.48 -0.11 -11.09
N SER A 161 8.99 -0.79 -10.06
CA SER A 161 10.21 -1.58 -10.15
C SER A 161 10.03 -2.84 -11.02
N MET A 162 8.90 -3.55 -10.91
CA MET A 162 8.60 -4.77 -11.68
C MET A 162 8.41 -4.51 -13.16
N LEU A 163 7.79 -3.40 -13.53
CA LEU A 163 7.50 -3.02 -14.91
C LEU A 163 8.67 -2.34 -15.61
N ALA A 164 9.63 -1.78 -14.87
CA ALA A 164 10.79 -1.13 -15.45
C ALA A 164 11.65 -2.12 -16.28
N ARG A 165 12.00 -1.71 -17.50
CA ARG A 165 12.88 -2.44 -18.42
C ARG A 165 14.08 -1.57 -18.80
N THR A 166 15.09 -1.59 -17.96
CA THR A 166 16.26 -0.71 -18.10
C THR A 166 17.52 -1.49 -18.45
N GLU A 167 18.42 -0.90 -19.24
CA GLU A 167 19.70 -1.54 -19.55
C GLU A 167 20.67 -1.49 -18.37
N HIS A 168 20.57 -0.47 -17.51
CA HIS A 168 21.54 -0.22 -16.45
C HIS A 168 20.93 -0.16 -15.05
N GLN A 169 21.67 -0.72 -14.09
CA GLN A 169 21.30 -0.76 -12.67
C GLN A 169 21.08 0.64 -12.06
N HIS A 170 21.75 1.67 -12.56
CA HIS A 170 21.72 3.00 -11.94
C HIS A 170 20.44 3.78 -12.25
N VAL A 171 19.68 3.37 -13.27
CA VAL A 171 18.40 4.00 -13.68
C VAL A 171 17.20 3.06 -13.53
N THR A 172 17.35 1.95 -12.81
CA THR A 172 16.32 0.92 -12.68
C THR A 172 15.21 1.29 -11.69
N GLY A 173 13.99 0.86 -11.97
CA GLY A 173 12.82 1.03 -11.11
C GLY A 173 12.59 2.49 -10.72
N THR A 174 12.48 2.73 -9.42
CA THR A 174 12.22 4.07 -8.86
C THR A 174 13.41 5.04 -8.92
N ARG A 175 14.56 4.66 -9.50
CA ARG A 175 15.74 5.52 -9.69
C ARG A 175 15.55 6.52 -10.84
N CYS A 176 14.55 7.36 -10.70
CA CYS A 176 14.18 8.43 -11.63
C CYS A 176 14.19 9.79 -10.91
N ALA A 177 13.73 10.85 -11.57
CA ALA A 177 13.63 12.16 -10.94
C ALA A 177 12.68 12.08 -9.73
N MET A 178 13.06 12.72 -8.62
CA MET A 178 12.35 12.60 -7.34
C MET A 178 10.91 13.12 -7.43
N ASP A 179 10.66 14.13 -8.25
CA ASP A 179 9.34 14.68 -8.56
C ASP A 179 8.45 13.72 -9.38
N PHE A 180 9.04 12.72 -10.03
CA PHE A 180 8.34 11.70 -10.80
C PHE A 180 8.19 10.36 -10.06
N ALA A 181 9.10 10.05 -9.13
CA ALA A 181 9.14 8.76 -8.44
C ALA A 181 7.82 8.40 -7.73
N GLU A 182 7.09 9.42 -7.27
CA GLU A 182 5.79 9.31 -6.59
C GLU A 182 4.60 9.14 -7.53
N VAL A 183 4.75 9.42 -8.83
CA VAL A 183 3.60 9.38 -9.76
C VAL A 183 2.95 7.99 -9.78
N PRO A 184 3.69 6.86 -9.86
CA PRO A 184 3.07 5.54 -9.84
C PRO A 184 2.43 5.16 -8.51
N SER A 185 3.02 5.55 -7.37
CA SER A 185 2.48 5.24 -6.04
C SER A 185 1.21 6.05 -5.77
N VAL A 186 1.23 7.35 -6.04
CA VAL A 186 0.05 8.24 -5.93
C VAL A 186 -1.08 7.81 -6.87
N LEU A 187 -0.76 7.34 -8.09
CA LEU A 187 -1.78 6.77 -8.98
C LEU A 187 -2.51 5.58 -8.33
N MET A 188 -1.79 4.72 -7.59
CA MET A 188 -2.40 3.59 -6.90
C MET A 188 -3.30 4.04 -5.74
N GLU A 189 -2.99 5.16 -5.07
CA GLU A 189 -3.91 5.77 -4.07
C GLU A 189 -5.23 6.22 -4.71
N TYR A 190 -5.20 6.79 -5.92
CA TYR A 190 -6.44 7.14 -6.61
C TYR A 190 -7.31 5.90 -6.90
N PHE A 191 -6.69 4.75 -7.19
CA PHE A 191 -7.42 3.51 -7.35
C PHE A 191 -7.90 2.93 -6.01
N SER A 192 -7.13 3.02 -4.92
CA SER A 192 -7.59 2.56 -3.60
C SER A 192 -8.80 3.36 -3.13
N ALA A 193 -8.89 4.65 -3.50
CA ALA A 193 -9.99 5.55 -3.17
C ALA A 193 -11.21 5.45 -4.11
N ASP A 194 -11.09 4.83 -5.30
CA ASP A 194 -12.20 4.80 -6.27
C ASP A 194 -13.28 3.78 -5.87
N PRO A 195 -14.55 4.20 -5.66
CA PRO A 195 -15.62 3.29 -5.24
C PRO A 195 -15.84 2.10 -6.18
N ARG A 196 -15.54 2.25 -7.48
CA ARG A 196 -15.65 1.19 -8.49
C ARG A 196 -14.62 0.09 -8.25
N VAL A 197 -13.43 0.44 -7.77
CA VAL A 197 -12.36 -0.49 -7.42
C VAL A 197 -12.61 -1.07 -6.02
N VAL A 198 -12.91 -0.23 -5.03
CA VAL A 198 -13.17 -0.67 -3.64
C VAL A 198 -14.28 -1.72 -3.60
N LYS A 199 -15.35 -1.54 -4.38
CA LYS A 199 -16.47 -2.48 -4.46
C LYS A 199 -16.07 -3.89 -4.91
N THR A 200 -14.97 -4.07 -5.64
CA THR A 200 -14.55 -5.39 -6.11
C THR A 200 -14.04 -6.26 -4.96
N PHE A 201 -13.37 -5.67 -3.98
CA PHE A 201 -12.67 -6.41 -2.93
C PHE A 201 -13.15 -6.16 -1.50
N ALA A 202 -13.79 -5.01 -1.22
CA ALA A 202 -14.25 -4.68 0.13
C ALA A 202 -15.40 -5.60 0.57
N ARG A 203 -15.11 -6.50 1.51
CA ARG A 203 -16.03 -7.53 2.02
C ARG A 203 -15.87 -7.65 3.53
N HIS A 204 -16.97 -7.70 4.25
CA HIS A 204 -16.95 -7.83 5.70
C HIS A 204 -16.26 -9.15 6.10
N TYR A 205 -15.30 -9.10 7.02
CA TYR A 205 -14.44 -10.25 7.32
C TYR A 205 -15.22 -11.46 7.88
N GLU A 206 -16.28 -11.25 8.65
CA GLU A 206 -17.15 -12.33 9.19
C GLU A 206 -18.23 -12.74 8.20
N THR A 207 -19.16 -11.83 7.87
CA THR A 207 -20.34 -12.13 7.05
C THR A 207 -20.06 -12.34 5.57
N LYS A 208 -18.88 -11.92 5.09
CA LYS A 208 -18.48 -11.92 3.67
C LYS A 208 -19.34 -11.04 2.75
N GLU A 209 -20.24 -10.25 3.32
CA GLU A 209 -21.10 -9.33 2.57
C GLU A 209 -20.29 -8.15 1.99
N PRO A 210 -20.65 -7.64 0.80
CA PRO A 210 -20.05 -6.44 0.23
C PRO A 210 -20.31 -5.21 1.09
N MET A 211 -19.37 -4.25 1.01
CA MET A 211 -19.56 -2.95 1.64
C MET A 211 -20.84 -2.29 1.09
N PRO A 212 -21.75 -1.81 1.95
CA PRO A 212 -22.97 -1.14 1.51
C PRO A 212 -22.68 0.07 0.62
N GLU A 213 -23.49 0.27 -0.42
CA GLU A 213 -23.31 1.37 -1.40
C GLU A 213 -23.25 2.76 -0.73
N LYS A 214 -24.04 2.96 0.33
CA LYS A 214 -24.00 4.20 1.12
C LYS A 214 -22.65 4.45 1.79
N MET A 215 -21.98 3.39 2.27
CA MET A 215 -20.64 3.50 2.83
C MET A 215 -19.59 3.74 1.75
N LEU A 216 -19.71 3.08 0.59
CA LEU A 216 -18.82 3.31 -0.56
C LEU A 216 -18.87 4.75 -1.08
N GLN A 217 -20.03 5.41 -1.03
CA GLN A 217 -20.17 6.83 -1.41
C GLN A 217 -19.58 7.81 -0.38
N GLN A 218 -19.32 7.32 0.84
CA GLN A 218 -18.74 8.10 1.94
C GLN A 218 -17.25 7.81 2.16
N TYR A 219 -16.75 6.77 1.49
CA TYR A 219 -15.35 6.40 1.43
C TYR A 219 -14.64 7.36 0.45
#